data_AF-A0A6P2HZZ2-F1
#
_entry.id   AF-A0A6P2HZZ2-F1
#
_cell.length_a   1.000
_cell.length_b   1.000
_cell.length_c   1.000
_cell.angle_alpha   90.00
_cell.angle_beta   90.00
_cell.angle_gamma   90.00
#
_symmetry.space_group_name_H-M   'P 1'
#
loop_
_entity.id
_entity.type
_entity.pdbx_description
1 polymer ?
#
loop_
_entity_poly.entity_id
_entity_poly.type
_entity_poly.pdbx_seq_one_letter_code
_entity_poly.pdbx_strand_id
1 'polypeptide(L)' 'MQMHSMARLAAAAILALACCAAQAAPDPQRILAASDAVRNPSEPFTLNVTLTQYTDGKQTDSNALTA' A
#
# COMPACT_ATOMS: atom_id res chain seq x y z
N MET A 1 -13.87 24.30 43.50
CA MET A 1 -12.60 23.56 43.27
C MET A 1 -12.80 22.18 42.63
N GLN A 2 -13.92 21.48 42.84
CA GLN A 2 -14.12 20.10 42.35
C GLN A 2 -14.44 19.97 40.84
N MET A 3 -15.15 20.92 40.24
CA MET A 3 -15.54 20.86 38.81
C MET A 3 -14.34 20.92 37.85
N HIS A 4 -13.31 21.70 38.19
CA HIS A 4 -12.05 21.74 37.42
C HIS A 4 -11.27 20.42 37.52
N SER A 5 -11.40 19.69 38.64
CA SER A 5 -10.76 18.39 38.83
C SER A 5 -11.42 17.32 37.95
N MET A 6 -12.75 17.30 37.86
CA MET A 6 -13.49 16.40 36.96
C MET A 6 -13.21 16.70 35.48
N ALA A 7 -13.17 17.98 35.10
CA ALA A 7 -12.85 18.37 33.72
C ALA A 7 -11.43 17.93 33.31
N ARG A 8 -10.45 18.01 34.22
CA ARG A 8 -9.08 17.53 33.98
C ARG A 8 -9.02 16.01 33.83
N LEU A 9 -9.76 15.26 34.64
CA LEU A 9 -9.84 13.80 34.54
C LEU A 9 -10.51 13.35 33.23
N ALA A 10 -11.58 14.01 32.81
CA ALA A 10 -12.23 13.76 31.53
C ALA A 10 -11.31 14.04 30.35
N ALA A 11 -10.60 15.18 30.37
CA ALA A 11 -9.62 15.51 29.34
C ALA A 11 -8.46 14.50 29.27
N ALA A 12 -7.97 14.03 30.43
CA ALA A 12 -6.94 13.01 30.50
C ALA A 12 -7.43 11.65 29.95
N ALA A 13 -8.67 11.27 30.23
CA ALA A 13 -9.27 10.05 29.69
C ALA A 13 -9.41 10.13 28.16
N ILE A 14 -9.89 11.26 27.63
CA ILE A 14 -10.01 11.49 26.18
C ILE A 14 -8.63 11.43 25.51
N LEU A 15 -7.61 12.04 26.12
CA LEU A 15 -6.25 12.02 25.60
C LEU A 15 -5.65 10.60 25.61
N ALA A 16 -5.91 9.81 26.65
CA ALA A 16 -5.47 8.42 26.72
C ALA A 16 -6.13 7.55 25.64
N LEU A 17 -7.44 7.72 25.42
CA LEU A 17 -8.19 7.05 24.36
C LEU A 17 -7.68 7.44 22.96
N ALA A 18 -7.35 8.71 22.73
CA ALA A 18 -6.78 9.17 21.47
C ALA A 18 -5.37 8.61 21.22
N CYS A 19 -4.58 8.38 22.28
CA CYS A 19 -3.24 7.79 22.16
C CYS A 19 -3.28 6.31 21.74
N CYS A 20 -4.32 5.56 22.13
CA CYS A 20 -4.52 4.16 21.73
C CYS A 20 -4.97 3.99 20.27
N ALA A 21 -5.24 5.07 19.54
CA ALA A 21 -5.63 5.02 18.13
C ALA A 21 -4.44 4.98 17.16
N ALA A 22 -3.21 4.77 17.63
CA ALA A 22 -2.07 4.55 16.74
C ALA A 22 -2.07 3.10 16.22
N GLN A 23 -2.63 2.87 15.03
CA GLN A 23 -2.42 1.61 14.33
C GLN A 23 -0.98 1.52 13.81
N ALA A 24 -0.34 0.37 14.00
CA ALA A 24 0.94 0.08 13.37
C ALA A 24 0.80 0.15 11.85
N ALA A 25 1.85 0.63 11.19
CA ALA A 25 1.93 0.54 9.73
C ALA A 25 1.80 -0.94 9.30
N PRO A 26 1.23 -1.21 8.11
CA PRO A 26 1.21 -2.55 7.57
C PRO A 26 2.63 -3.13 7.51
N ASP A 27 2.74 -4.41 7.83
CA ASP A 27 3.97 -5.18 7.68
C ASP A 27 4.50 -5.08 6.23
N PRO A 28 5.82 -4.96 6.00
CA PRO A 28 6.38 -4.81 4.65
C PRO A 28 5.95 -5.93 3.68
N GLN A 29 5.83 -7.18 4.13
CA GLN A 29 5.40 -8.29 3.28
C GLN A 29 3.94 -8.14 2.88
N ARG A 30 3.09 -7.58 3.75
CA ARG A 30 1.69 -7.26 3.43
C ARG A 30 1.58 -6.23 2.30
N ILE A 31 2.47 -5.24 2.26
CA ILE A 31 2.50 -4.22 1.20
C ILE A 31 2.88 -4.85 -0.14
N LEU A 32 3.92 -5.71 -0.15
CA LEU A 32 4.35 -6.41 -1.36
C LEU A 32 3.26 -7.35 -1.89
N ALA A 33 2.65 -8.15 -1.02
CA ALA A 33 1.57 -9.05 -1.41
C ALA A 33 0.36 -8.32 -2.01
N ALA A 34 0.00 -7.14 -1.47
CA ALA A 34 -1.06 -6.31 -2.03
C ALA A 34 -0.70 -5.76 -3.41
N SER A 35 0.55 -5.37 -3.63
CA SER A 35 1.05 -4.95 -4.95
C SER A 35 1.03 -6.09 -5.96
N ASP A 36 1.42 -7.29 -5.54
CA ASP A 36 1.44 -8.47 -6.39
C ASP A 36 0.02 -8.90 -6.78
N ALA A 37 -0.96 -8.83 -5.88
CA ALA A 37 -2.35 -9.15 -6.19
C ALA A 37 -2.96 -8.26 -7.29
N VAL A 38 -2.47 -7.03 -7.47
CA VAL A 38 -2.89 -6.15 -8.57
C VAL A 38 -2.29 -6.59 -9.90
N ARG A 39 -1.04 -7.09 -9.90
CA ARG A 39 -0.28 -7.44 -11.11
C ARG A 39 -0.44 -8.89 -11.53
N ASN A 40 -0.77 -9.76 -10.57
CA ASN A 40 -0.78 -11.21 -10.73
C ASN A 40 -2.16 -11.74 -10.32
N PRO A 41 -3.04 -12.04 -11.29
CA PRO A 41 -4.33 -12.67 -11.03
C PRO A 41 -4.15 -13.95 -10.20
N SER A 42 -5.08 -14.21 -9.29
CA SER A 42 -5.09 -15.43 -8.47
C SER A 42 -5.45 -16.68 -9.27
N GLU A 43 -6.16 -16.49 -10.38
CA GLU A 43 -6.54 -17.57 -11.30
C GLU A 43 -5.44 -17.78 -12.35
N PRO A 44 -5.29 -19.00 -12.89
CA PRO A 44 -4.36 -19.26 -13.99
C PRO A 44 -4.63 -18.35 -15.19
N PHE A 45 -3.57 -17.77 -15.74
CA PHE A 45 -3.63 -16.91 -16.90
C PHE A 45 -2.43 -17.16 -17.83
N THR A 46 -2.55 -16.71 -19.07
CA THR A 46 -1.46 -16.64 -20.05
C THR A 46 -1.13 -15.18 -20.30
N LEU A 47 0.15 -14.86 -20.47
CA LEU A 47 0.60 -13.51 -20.73
C LEU A 47 1.31 -13.43 -22.08
N ASN A 48 0.85 -12.51 -22.94
CA ASN A 48 1.53 -12.15 -24.17
C ASN A 48 2.05 -10.71 -24.06
N VAL A 49 3.37 -10.53 -24.10
CA VAL A 49 4.03 -9.23 -24.04
C VAL A 49 4.79 -8.98 -25.33
N THR A 50 4.61 -7.79 -25.91
CA THR A 50 5.44 -7.29 -27.00
C THR A 50 6.15 -6.03 -26.54
N LEU A 51 7.47 -6.05 -26.56
CA LEU A 51 8.32 -4.91 -26.25
C LEU A 51 8.91 -4.37 -27.55
N THR A 52 8.64 -3.11 -27.87
CA THR A 52 9.25 -2.42 -29.02
C THR A 52 10.13 -1.29 -28.51
N GLN A 53 11.42 -1.34 -28.84
CA GLN A 53 12.37 -0.32 -28.42
C GLN A 53 12.59 0.70 -29.54
N TYR A 54 12.60 1.98 -29.16
CA TYR A 54 12.97 3.09 -30.02
C TYR A 54 14.16 3.83 -29.44
N THR A 55 15.15 4.13 -30.29
CA THR A 55 16.30 4.98 -29.98
C THR A 55 16.43 6.02 -31.09
N ASP A 56 16.62 7.29 -30.73
CA ASP A 56 16.68 8.41 -31.69
C ASP A 56 15.47 8.47 -32.66
N GLY A 57 14.29 8.14 -32.14
CA GLY A 57 13.04 8.13 -32.91
C GLY A 57 12.93 7.00 -33.94
N LYS A 58 13.88 6.07 -33.97
CA LYS A 58 13.84 4.88 -34.84
C LYS A 58 13.65 3.62 -34.00
N GLN A 59 12.83 2.71 -34.48
CA GLN A 59 12.70 1.40 -33.87
C GLN A 59 14.05 0.67 -33.99
N THR A 60 14.60 0.24 -32.86
CA THR A 60 15.89 -0.46 -32.80
C THR A 60 15.75 -1.93 -32.43
N ASP A 61 14.66 -2.32 -31.76
CA ASP A 61 14.42 -3.71 -31.37
C ASP A 61 12.93 -4.03 -31.22
N SER A 62 12.59 -5.32 -31.32
CA SER A 62 11.26 -5.84 -31.02
C SER A 62 11.35 -7.26 -30.47
N ASN A 63 10.79 -7.51 -29.30
CA ASN A 63 10.76 -8.82 -28.66
C ASN A 63 9.34 -9.21 -28.26
N ALA A 64 8.97 -10.47 -28.48
CA ALA A 64 7.70 -11.04 -28.07
C ALA A 64 7.94 -12.19 -27.09
N LEU A 65 7.27 -12.14 -25.94
CA LEU A 65 7.30 -13.17 -24.91
C LEU A 65 5.88 -13.68 -24.66
N THR A 66 5.74 -15.01 -24.70
CA THR A 66 4.54 -15.72 -24.28
C THR A 66 4.91 -16.63 -23.11
N ALA A 67 4.16 -16.53 -22.01
CA ALA A 67 4.36 -17.29 -20.78
C ALA A 67 3.02 -17.77 -20.21
#